data_AF-A0A6G2DW41-F1
#
_entry.id   AF-A0A6G2DW41-F1
#
_cell.length_a   1.000
_cell.length_b   1.000
_cell.length_c   1.000
_cell.angle_alpha   90.00
_cell.angle_beta   90.00
_cell.angle_gamma   90.00
#
_symmetry.space_group_name_H-M   'P 1'
#
loop_
_entity.id
_entity.type
_entity.pdbx_description
1 polymer ?
#
loop_
_entity_poly.entity_id
_entity_poly.type
_entity_poly.pdbx_seq_one_letter_code
_entity_poly.pdbx_strand_id
1 'polypeptide(L)'
;HNIKEVMAYQVDQVKVIEPTNFDDLLIVPGHDYVTLLTCTPYMINTHRLLVRGHRIPYVAEVEEEFIAANKLSHLYRYLFYVAVGLIVILLWIIRRLRKKKKQPEKALKALKAARKEVKVEDGQQ
;
A
#
# COMPACT_ATOMS: atom_id res chain seq x y z
N HIS A 1 22.34 -19.61 -6.19
CA HIS A 1 23.59 -19.57 -6.99
C HIS A 1 24.38 -20.81 -6.67
N ASN A 2 24.67 -21.65 -7.66
CA ASN A 2 25.66 -22.72 -7.50
C ASN A 2 26.98 -22.26 -8.16
N ILE A 3 27.98 -23.12 -8.21
CA ILE A 3 29.30 -22.80 -8.80
C ILE A 3 29.26 -22.42 -10.29
N LYS A 4 28.18 -22.72 -11.02
CA LYS A 4 28.07 -22.52 -12.48
C LYS A 4 27.05 -21.45 -12.85
N GLU A 5 25.86 -21.49 -12.26
CA GLU A 5 24.71 -20.69 -12.70
C GLU A 5 23.70 -20.39 -11.58
N VAL A 6 22.75 -19.52 -11.90
CA VAL A 6 21.54 -19.29 -11.11
C VAL A 6 20.40 -20.08 -11.75
N MET A 7 19.71 -20.87 -10.93
CA MET A 7 18.58 -21.69 -11.36
C MET A 7 17.31 -21.12 -10.74
N ALA A 8 16.30 -20.84 -11.57
CA ALA A 8 15.02 -20.33 -11.11
C ALA A 8 14.03 -21.48 -10.92
N TYR A 9 13.35 -21.46 -9.78
CA TYR A 9 12.29 -22.40 -9.46
C TYR A 9 11.05 -21.61 -9.05
N GLN A 10 9.90 -21.93 -9.63
CA GLN A 10 8.62 -21.33 -9.27
C GLN A 10 7.88 -22.26 -8.31
N VAL A 11 7.46 -21.70 -7.17
CA VAL A 11 6.70 -22.44 -6.14
C VAL A 11 5.40 -22.96 -6.74
N ASP A 12 5.20 -24.28 -6.68
CA ASP A 12 4.00 -24.97 -7.14
C ASP A 12 3.20 -25.57 -5.98
N GLN A 13 3.86 -25.90 -4.87
CA GLN A 13 3.22 -26.56 -3.73
C GLN A 13 3.81 -26.11 -2.39
N VAL A 14 2.91 -25.91 -1.41
CA VAL A 14 3.26 -25.73 0.00
C VAL A 14 2.49 -26.76 0.81
N LYS A 15 3.18 -27.58 1.60
CA LYS A 15 2.57 -28.67 2.37
C LYS A 15 3.18 -28.76 3.77
N VAL A 16 2.37 -29.15 4.74
CA VAL A 16 2.82 -29.52 6.10
C VAL A 16 2.70 -31.03 6.25
N ILE A 17 3.76 -31.68 6.69
CA ILE A 17 3.85 -33.15 6.83
C ILE A 17 4.40 -33.54 8.21
N GLU A 18 4.19 -34.80 8.58
CA GLU A 18 4.89 -35.40 9.74
C GLU A 18 6.38 -35.58 9.46
N PRO A 19 7.26 -35.53 10.48
CA PRO A 19 8.70 -35.67 10.30
C PRO A 19 9.16 -37.01 9.71
N THR A 20 8.33 -38.05 9.81
CA THR A 20 8.60 -39.41 9.32
C THR A 20 8.09 -39.67 7.91
N ASN A 21 7.29 -38.75 7.35
CA ASN A 21 6.78 -38.86 5.99
C ASN A 21 7.82 -38.29 5.01
N PHE A 22 8.31 -39.12 4.09
CA PHE A 22 9.30 -38.72 3.08
C PHE A 22 8.78 -38.87 1.65
N ASP A 23 7.52 -39.25 1.46
CA ASP A 23 6.96 -39.56 0.14
C ASP A 23 7.04 -38.35 -0.81
N ASP A 24 6.85 -37.15 -0.25
CA ASP A 24 6.90 -35.88 -0.98
C ASP A 24 8.33 -35.38 -1.30
N LEU A 25 9.37 -36.05 -0.80
CA LEU A 25 10.78 -35.72 -1.07
C LEU A 25 11.42 -36.65 -2.10
N LEU A 26 10.71 -37.69 -2.53
CA LEU A 26 11.21 -38.64 -3.53
C LEU A 26 11.28 -37.99 -4.91
N ILE A 27 12.18 -38.51 -5.74
CA ILE A 27 12.36 -38.04 -7.12
C ILE A 27 11.11 -38.37 -7.93
N VAL A 28 10.52 -37.35 -8.55
CA VAL A 28 9.41 -37.51 -9.50
C VAL A 28 9.98 -37.61 -10.92
N PRO A 29 9.78 -38.73 -11.63
CA PRO A 29 10.31 -38.90 -12.98
C PRO A 29 9.83 -37.80 -13.94
N GLY A 30 10.75 -37.23 -14.72
CA GLY A 30 10.43 -36.21 -15.73
C GLY A 30 10.29 -34.79 -15.22
N HIS A 31 10.53 -34.54 -13.92
CA HIS A 31 10.47 -33.21 -13.33
C HIS A 31 11.80 -32.83 -12.65
N ASP A 32 12.14 -31.54 -12.71
CA ASP A 32 13.22 -30.92 -11.95
C ASP A 32 12.59 -30.07 -10.83
N TYR A 33 12.61 -30.62 -9.62
CA TYR A 33 12.05 -30.01 -8.42
C TYR A 33 13.13 -29.68 -7.40
N VAL A 34 12.93 -28.56 -6.71
CA VAL A 34 13.63 -28.24 -5.48
C VAL A 34 12.60 -28.02 -4.38
N THR A 35 12.76 -28.73 -3.27
CA THR A 35 11.91 -28.59 -2.08
C THR A 35 12.72 -27.96 -0.95
N LEU A 36 12.31 -26.78 -0.50
CA LEU A 36 12.80 -26.19 0.74
C LEU A 36 12.05 -26.81 1.91
N LEU A 37 12.79 -27.39 2.85
CA LEU A 37 12.24 -28.04 4.04
C LEU A 37 12.62 -27.25 5.28
N THR A 38 11.64 -26.94 6.11
CA THR A 38 11.85 -26.33 7.43
C THR A 38 10.91 -26.92 8.48
N CYS A 39 11.12 -26.57 9.75
CA CYS A 39 10.25 -26.99 10.84
C CYS A 39 9.01 -26.10 10.95
N THR A 40 7.91 -26.66 11.42
CA THR A 40 6.65 -25.95 11.68
C THR A 40 5.82 -26.71 12.74
N PRO A 41 4.87 -26.10 13.46
CA PRO A 41 4.67 -24.66 13.64
C PRO A 41 5.86 -23.99 14.33
N TYR A 42 5.96 -22.68 14.14
CA TYR A 42 7.00 -21.87 14.78
C TYR A 42 7.03 -22.11 16.30
N MET A 43 8.22 -22.32 16.86
CA MET A 43 8.48 -22.64 18.28
C MET A 43 7.98 -24.02 18.78
N ILE A 44 7.31 -24.80 17.94
CA ILE A 44 6.83 -26.15 18.29
C ILE A 44 7.60 -27.23 17.52
N ASN A 45 7.83 -27.01 16.21
CA ASN A 45 8.65 -27.86 15.34
C ASN A 45 8.21 -29.35 15.24
N THR A 46 6.95 -29.66 15.55
CA THR A 46 6.40 -31.04 15.50
C THR A 46 6.21 -31.58 14.09
N HIS A 47 6.14 -30.70 13.10
CA HIS A 47 5.92 -31.02 11.69
C HIS A 47 7.03 -30.44 10.82
N ARG A 48 6.98 -30.74 9.52
CA ARG A 48 7.84 -30.13 8.50
C ARG A 48 7.01 -29.37 7.49
N LEU A 49 7.44 -28.15 7.19
CA LEU A 49 6.91 -27.33 6.11
C LEU A 49 7.76 -27.59 4.88
N LEU A 50 7.12 -28.08 3.82
CA LEU A 50 7.70 -28.27 2.50
C LEU A 50 7.20 -27.17 1.58
N VAL A 51 8.14 -26.46 0.95
CA VAL A 51 7.88 -25.51 -0.12
C VAL A 51 8.58 -26.02 -1.37
N ARG A 52 7.81 -26.63 -2.28
CA ARG A 52 8.33 -27.18 -3.53
C ARG A 52 8.19 -26.16 -4.65
N GLY A 53 9.20 -26.11 -5.50
CA GLY A 53 9.16 -25.37 -6.75
C GLY A 53 9.71 -26.19 -7.91
N HIS A 54 9.18 -25.94 -9.11
CA HIS A 54 9.59 -26.58 -10.36
C HIS A 54 10.53 -25.66 -11.16
N ARG A 55 11.45 -26.26 -11.92
CA ARG A 55 12.40 -25.52 -12.75
C ARG A 55 11.68 -24.70 -13.82
N ILE A 56 12.02 -23.42 -13.90
CA ILE A 56 11.60 -22.52 -14.98
C ILE A 56 12.84 -21.91 -15.65
N PRO A 57 12.75 -21.51 -16.94
CA PRO A 57 13.81 -20.74 -17.58
C PRO A 57 14.10 -19.46 -16.79
N TYR A 58 15.35 -19.27 -16.39
CA TYR A 58 15.78 -18.05 -15.74
C TYR A 58 16.17 -17.01 -16.80
N VAL A 59 15.52 -15.85 -16.76
CA VAL A 59 15.83 -14.71 -17.63
C VAL A 59 16.22 -13.54 -16.73
N ALA A 60 17.51 -13.22 -16.68
CA ALA A 60 18.05 -12.16 -15.80
C ALA A 60 17.40 -10.78 -16.05
N GLU A 61 17.00 -10.48 -17.30
CA GLU A 61 16.34 -9.22 -17.66
C GLU A 61 14.98 -9.04 -16.96
N VAL A 62 14.25 -10.14 -16.71
CA VAL A 62 12.94 -10.11 -16.05
C VAL A 62 13.08 -9.71 -14.58
N GLU A 63 14.17 -10.06 -13.91
CA GLU A 63 14.40 -9.70 -12.51
C GLU A 63 14.62 -8.18 -12.35
N GLU A 64 15.39 -7.57 -13.27
CA GLU A 64 15.60 -6.12 -13.29
C GLU A 64 14.30 -5.37 -13.59
N GLU A 65 13.51 -5.83 -14.56
CA GLU A 65 12.20 -5.24 -14.87
C GLU A 65 11.22 -5.37 -13.70
N PHE A 66 11.15 -6.51 -13.02
CA PHE A 66 10.24 -6.71 -11.90
C PHE A 66 10.62 -5.80 -10.72
N ILE A 67 11.91 -5.69 -10.41
CA ILE A 67 12.41 -4.77 -9.38
C ILE A 67 12.14 -3.31 -9.77
N ALA A 68 12.35 -2.94 -11.04
CA ALA A 68 12.08 -1.59 -11.53
C ALA A 68 10.59 -1.24 -11.50
N ALA A 69 9.73 -2.15 -11.97
CA ALA A 69 8.28 -1.99 -11.97
C ALA A 69 7.73 -1.85 -10.54
N ASN A 70 8.26 -2.62 -9.58
CA ASN A 70 7.86 -2.53 -8.19
C ASN A 70 8.35 -1.22 -7.54
N LYS A 71 9.56 -0.75 -7.86
CA LYS A 71 10.06 0.56 -7.40
C LYS A 71 9.23 1.70 -7.97
N LEU A 72 8.89 1.65 -9.25
CA LEU A 72 8.00 2.63 -9.90
C LEU A 72 6.62 2.62 -9.26
N SER A 73 6.02 1.45 -9.03
CA SER A 73 4.69 1.34 -8.41
C SER A 73 4.67 1.94 -7.00
N HIS A 74 5.69 1.70 -6.18
CA HIS A 74 5.82 2.31 -4.85
C HIS A 74 5.99 3.83 -4.90
N LEU A 75 6.77 4.34 -5.86
CA LEU A 75 6.96 5.79 -6.05
C LEU A 75 5.65 6.48 -6.48
N TYR A 76 4.94 5.94 -7.48
CA TYR A 76 3.64 6.47 -7.91
C TYR A 76 2.60 6.43 -6.79
N ARG A 77 2.59 5.37 -5.96
CA ARG A 77 1.72 5.28 -4.80
C ARG A 77 2.02 6.36 -3.75
N TYR A 78 3.30 6.66 -3.48
CA TYR A 78 3.68 7.74 -2.56
C TYR A 78 3.31 9.12 -3.11
N LEU A 79 3.58 9.37 -4.40
CA LEU A 79 3.20 10.61 -5.08
C LEU A 79 1.69 10.84 -5.04
N PHE A 80 0.88 9.79 -5.20
CA PHE A 80 -0.57 9.86 -5.06
C PHE A 80 -0.99 10.36 -3.67
N TYR A 81 -0.43 9.81 -2.59
CA TYR A 81 -0.75 10.25 -1.23
C TYR A 81 -0.30 11.68 -0.95
N VAL A 82 0.87 12.10 -1.46
CA VAL A 82 1.34 13.48 -1.33
C VAL A 82 0.39 14.44 -2.05
N ALA A 83 -0.03 14.12 -3.28
CA ALA A 83 -0.97 14.92 -4.05
C ALA A 83 -2.33 15.06 -3.33
N VAL A 84 -2.88 13.96 -2.80
CA VAL A 84 -4.11 13.97 -2.01
C VAL A 84 -3.95 14.83 -0.75
N GLY A 85 -2.82 14.70 -0.04
CA GLY A 85 -2.49 15.52 1.12
C GLY A 85 -2.47 17.02 0.81
N LEU A 86 -1.82 17.41 -0.29
CA LEU A 86 -1.78 18.80 -0.75
C LEU A 86 -3.17 19.35 -1.10
N ILE A 87 -4.01 18.56 -1.75
CA ILE A 87 -5.40 18.94 -2.07
C ILE A 87 -6.21 19.17 -0.78
N VAL A 88 -6.08 18.28 0.21
CA VAL A 88 -6.77 18.42 1.50
C VAL A 88 -6.29 19.66 2.24
N ILE A 89 -4.98 19.94 2.25
CA ILE A 89 -4.40 21.15 2.84
C ILE A 89 -4.93 22.40 2.14
N LEU A 90 -4.96 22.40 0.80
CA LEU A 90 -5.48 23.53 0.01
C LEU A 90 -6.96 23.79 0.33
N LEU A 91 -7.78 22.74 0.36
CA LEU A 91 -9.20 22.83 0.72
C LEU A 91 -9.38 23.35 2.16
N TRP A 92 -8.53 22.92 3.10
CA TRP A 92 -8.54 23.38 4.48
C TRP A 92 -8.21 24.88 4.58
N ILE A 93 -7.19 25.34 3.87
CA ILE A 93 -6.80 26.76 3.79
C ILE A 93 -7.94 27.60 3.20
N ILE A 94 -8.52 27.17 2.07
CA ILE A 94 -9.65 27.87 1.43
C ILE A 94 -10.85 27.97 2.37
N ARG A 95 -11.18 26.88 3.09
CA ARG A 95 -12.26 26.89 4.10
C ARG A 95 -11.96 27.87 5.24
N ARG A 96 -10.72 27.94 5.74
CA ARG A 96 -10.32 28.92 6.76
C ARG A 96 -10.44 30.36 6.27
N LEU A 97 -9.96 30.65 5.06
CA LEU A 97 -10.04 31.99 4.48
C LEU A 97 -11.49 32.43 4.24
N ARG A 98 -12.34 31.53 3.72
CA ARG A 98 -13.78 31.79 3.55
C ARG A 98 -14.49 32.04 4.88
N LYS A 99 -14.15 31.31 5.95
CA LYS A 99 -14.70 31.57 7.30
C LYS A 99 -14.28 32.94 7.82
N LYS A 100 -13.01 33.32 7.67
CA LYS A 100 -12.51 34.65 8.08
C LYS A 100 -13.19 35.79 7.33
N LYS A 101 -13.49 35.65 6.03
CA LYS A 101 -14.17 36.70 5.24
C LYS A 101 -15.67 36.83 5.54
N LYS A 102 -16.36 35.73 5.89
CA LYS A 102 -17.79 35.75 6.25
C LYS A 102 -18.10 36.46 7.57
N GLN A 103 -17.17 36.50 8.52
CA GLN A 103 -17.36 37.18 9.81
C GLN A 103 -17.49 38.71 9.69
N PRO A 104 -16.56 39.45 9.04
CA PRO A 104 -16.66 40.89 8.86
C PRO A 104 -17.82 41.29 7.94
N GLU A 105 -18.15 40.48 6.92
CA GLU A 105 -19.33 40.75 6.08
C GLU A 105 -20.65 40.64 6.85
N LYS A 106 -20.78 39.64 7.74
CA LYS A 106 -21.95 39.52 8.64
C LYS A 106 -22.01 40.67 9.64
N ALA A 107 -20.88 41.02 10.27
CA ALA A 107 -20.80 42.15 11.20
C ALA A 107 -21.13 43.48 10.50
N LEU A 108 -20.61 43.72 9.29
CA LEU A 108 -20.91 44.91 8.50
C LEU A 108 -22.38 44.98 8.07
N LYS A 109 -22.99 43.84 7.71
CA LYS A 109 -24.44 43.78 7.42
C LYS A 109 -25.29 44.06 8.66
N ALA A 110 -24.91 43.51 9.83
CA ALA A 110 -25.60 43.77 11.10
C ALA A 110 -25.49 45.25 11.51
N LEU A 111 -24.31 45.87 11.39
CA LEU A 111 -24.11 47.30 11.65
C LEU A 111 -24.92 48.18 10.69
N LYS A 112 -24.99 47.81 9.41
CA LYS A 112 -25.83 48.53 8.43
C LYS A 112 -27.33 48.38 8.72
N ALA A 113 -27.78 47.23 9.22
CA ALA A 113 -29.17 47.02 9.62
C ALA A 113 -29.51 47.87 10.85
N ALA A 114 -28.70 47.81 11.91
CA ALA A 114 -28.88 48.63 13.11
C ALA A 114 -28.86 50.14 12.81
N ARG A 115 -27.95 50.60 11.94
CA ARG A 115 -27.92 52.01 11.49
C ARG A 115 -29.18 52.40 10.71
N LYS A 116 -29.83 51.46 10.02
CA LYS A 116 -31.05 51.71 9.26
C LYS A 116 -32.26 51.85 10.20
N GLU A 117 -32.31 51.05 11.26
CA GLU A 117 -33.36 51.12 12.30
C GLU A 117 -33.28 52.45 13.07
N VAL A 118 -32.09 52.85 13.53
CA VAL A 118 -31.89 54.16 14.21
C VAL A 118 -32.30 55.35 13.33
N LYS A 119 -32.01 55.28 12.01
CA LYS A 119 -32.35 56.35 11.06
C LYS A 119 -33.85 56.40 10.70
N VAL A 120 -34.60 55.32 10.97
CA VAL A 120 -36.06 55.27 10.80
C VAL A 120 -36.75 55.84 12.03
N GLU A 121 -36.21 55.61 13.23
CA GLU A 121 -36.70 56.22 14.48
C GLU A 121 -36.47 57.74 14.52
N ASP A 122 -35.30 58.23 14.09
CA ASP A 122 -34.99 59.68 14.02
C ASP A 122 -35.81 60.44 12.96
N GLY A 123 -36.44 59.74 12.00
CA GLY A 123 -37.26 60.34 10.95
C GLY A 123 -38.76 60.38 11.26
N GLN A 124 -39.18 59.87 12.42
CA GLN A 124 -40.58 59.84 12.87
C GLN A 124 -40.87 60.81 14.04
N GLN A 125 -39.92 61.70 14.37
CA GLN A 125 -40.13 62.85 15.27
C GLN A 125 -40.22 64.16 14.49
#